data_AF-A0A9C6UBN8-F1
#
_entry.id   AF-A0A9C6UBN8-F1
#
_cell.length_a   1.000
_cell.length_b   1.000
_cell.length_c   1.000
_cell.angle_alpha   90.00
_cell.angle_beta   90.00
_cell.angle_gamma   90.00
#
_symmetry.space_group_name_H-M   'P 1'
#
loop_
_entity.id
_entity.type
_entity.pdbx_description
1 polymer ?
#
loop_
_entity_poly.entity_id
_entity_poly.type
_entity_poly.pdbx_seq_one_letter_code
_entity_poly.pdbx_strand_id
1 'polypeptide(L)'
;MPKYKRGVRRYLTKAPKGKRYYGKNKVIRRVQGRDMVAHEEASHGEVSAAEHTTQLTEEQVGQSGWPTGVHDPFSGFEREVSLPGSKCRPITVLSLFDGISSGHVALNQLGIPILRYFTSEICPNALRVQSLRHPNVIRLGDVRHVTAEVIDRLGNIDLLLGSSPCNDLSRVNPKRAGLNGGTGVLYYEFYRILKYLQVKYENQNHTMRWLFENTCHLDSSTLDQMTSDMGVPTKRCASAFLPVTRQRYFWGNIPGLHSEVVVKQPRWELQDFIDRNKTAVTSQARTLTSNRSGNYAKYASAREFLSPTDYERLQGKHVTGCCKFALPSTADKLAFSLTGLEPHYTDANLSITARISLLAKGWCVPVIVDILSNLVPIFSDK
;
A
#
# COMPACT_ATOMS: atom_id res chain seq x y z
N MET A 1 -6.76 -50.55 17.99
CA MET A 1 -7.13 -49.13 17.78
C MET A 1 -7.75 -48.97 16.40
N PRO A 2 -9.04 -48.59 16.27
CA PRO A 2 -9.68 -48.52 14.96
C PRO A 2 -9.43 -47.17 14.26
N LYS A 3 -9.24 -47.24 12.94
CA LYS A 3 -8.99 -46.12 12.01
C LYS A 3 -10.29 -45.36 11.72
N TYR A 4 -10.32 -44.04 11.95
CA TYR A 4 -11.42 -43.18 11.49
C TYR A 4 -11.13 -42.60 10.09
N LYS A 5 -11.95 -42.99 9.11
CA LYS A 5 -12.06 -42.31 7.80
C LYS A 5 -13.06 -41.15 7.92
N ARG A 6 -12.64 -39.90 7.66
CA ARG A 6 -13.56 -38.77 7.46
C ARG A 6 -14.10 -38.81 6.03
N GLY A 7 -15.33 -39.29 5.85
CA GLY A 7 -16.11 -39.08 4.64
C GLY A 7 -17.03 -37.88 4.83
N VAL A 8 -16.90 -36.85 3.99
CA VAL A 8 -17.87 -35.75 3.89
C VAL A 8 -18.77 -36.06 2.70
N ARG A 9 -20.02 -36.49 2.94
CA ARG A 9 -21.06 -36.49 1.90
C ARG A 9 -21.66 -35.09 1.82
N ARG A 10 -21.56 -34.46 0.65
CA ARG A 10 -22.32 -33.24 0.30
C ARG A 10 -23.65 -33.66 -0.31
N TYR A 11 -24.76 -33.26 0.30
CA TYR A 11 -26.06 -33.26 -0.37
C TYR A 11 -26.25 -31.90 -1.03
N LEU A 12 -26.45 -31.89 -2.36
CA LEU A 12 -26.84 -30.73 -3.14
C LEU A 12 -28.37 -30.67 -3.15
N THR A 13 -28.96 -29.71 -2.44
CA THR A 13 -30.35 -29.30 -2.68
C THR A 13 -30.34 -28.07 -3.59
N LYS A 14 -30.97 -28.19 -4.77
CA LYS A 14 -31.21 -27.06 -5.69
C LYS A 14 -32.23 -26.11 -5.06
N ALA A 15 -31.88 -24.83 -4.93
CA ALA A 15 -32.82 -23.78 -4.52
C ALA A 15 -33.55 -23.18 -5.75
N PRO A 16 -34.83 -22.76 -5.64
CA PRO A 16 -35.54 -22.06 -6.70
C PRO A 16 -34.94 -20.67 -6.96
N LYS A 17 -35.00 -20.21 -8.22
CA LYS A 17 -34.54 -18.88 -8.64
C LYS A 17 -35.29 -17.77 -7.88
N GLY A 18 -34.54 -16.83 -7.29
CA GLY A 18 -35.07 -15.48 -6.98
C GLY A 18 -34.97 -14.97 -5.55
N LYS A 19 -34.52 -15.74 -4.55
CA LYS A 19 -34.32 -15.22 -3.18
C LYS A 19 -33.05 -15.81 -2.53
N ARG A 20 -32.16 -14.95 -2.00
CA ARG A 20 -31.02 -15.37 -1.17
C ARG A 20 -31.36 -15.11 0.29
N TYR A 21 -31.41 -16.16 1.11
CA TYR A 21 -31.44 -16.04 2.57
C TYR A 21 -30.01 -16.25 3.10
N TYR A 22 -29.53 -15.34 3.95
CA TYR A 22 -28.28 -15.52 4.69
C TYR A 22 -28.53 -16.46 5.88
N GLY A 23 -28.04 -17.69 5.79
CA GLY A 23 -28.01 -18.61 6.92
C GLY A 23 -26.89 -18.24 7.88
N LYS A 24 -27.22 -17.86 9.12
CA LYS A 24 -26.26 -17.73 10.22
C LYS A 24 -25.64 -19.10 10.51
N ASN A 25 -24.32 -19.18 10.56
CA ASN A 25 -23.62 -20.37 11.06
C ASN A 25 -23.94 -20.55 12.56
N LYS A 26 -24.71 -21.59 12.91
CA LYS A 26 -24.84 -22.05 14.29
C LYS A 26 -23.58 -22.85 14.66
N VAL A 27 -22.80 -22.33 15.60
CA VAL A 27 -21.77 -23.11 16.30
C VAL A 27 -22.46 -23.85 17.44
N ILE A 28 -22.65 -25.16 17.31
CA ILE A 28 -23.11 -26.01 18.41
C ILE A 28 -21.87 -26.46 19.19
N ARG A 29 -21.64 -25.91 20.38
CA ARG A 29 -20.70 -26.48 21.35
C ARG A 29 -21.41 -27.58 22.12
N ARG A 30 -20.88 -28.80 22.07
CA ARG A 30 -21.31 -29.94 22.88
C ARG A 30 -20.64 -29.85 24.24
N VAL A 31 -21.41 -29.63 25.30
CA VAL A 31 -20.99 -29.91 26.69
C VAL A 31 -22.06 -30.80 27.29
N GLN A 32 -21.62 -31.96 27.80
CA GLN A 32 -22.35 -32.94 28.63
C GLN A 32 -23.89 -32.93 28.53
N GLY A 33 -24.39 -33.74 27.58
CA GLY A 33 -25.75 -34.29 27.48
C GLY A 33 -26.86 -33.61 28.29
N ARG A 34 -27.46 -32.57 27.71
CA ARG A 34 -28.89 -32.18 27.81
C ARG A 34 -29.15 -31.07 26.79
N ASP A 35 -30.13 -31.25 25.91
CA ASP A 35 -30.55 -30.22 24.96
C ASP A 35 -31.45 -29.20 25.66
N MET A 36 -31.08 -27.91 25.61
CA MET A 36 -31.92 -26.79 26.04
C MET A 36 -32.19 -25.90 24.83
N VAL A 37 -33.47 -25.76 24.46
CA VAL A 37 -33.94 -24.83 23.43
C VAL A 37 -34.32 -23.53 24.15
N ALA A 38 -33.53 -22.47 23.97
CA ALA A 38 -33.93 -21.12 24.36
C ALA A 38 -34.66 -20.45 23.18
N HIS A 39 -35.92 -20.08 23.40
CA HIS A 39 -36.67 -19.14 22.58
C HIS A 39 -36.31 -17.73 23.04
N GLU A 40 -35.99 -16.83 22.11
CA GLU A 40 -35.91 -15.40 22.39
C GLU A 40 -36.70 -14.67 21.29
N GLU A 41 -37.76 -13.97 21.72
CA GLU A 41 -38.68 -13.20 20.90
C GLU A 41 -37.99 -11.94 20.35
N ALA A 42 -38.33 -11.58 19.12
CA ALA A 42 -37.77 -10.41 18.44
C ALA A 42 -38.59 -9.16 18.76
N SER A 43 -38.06 -8.25 19.57
CA SER A 43 -38.54 -6.88 19.66
C SER A 43 -37.88 -6.02 18.57
N HIS A 44 -38.69 -5.35 17.76
CA HIS A 44 -38.26 -4.36 16.78
C HIS A 44 -37.76 -3.09 17.48
N GLY A 45 -36.53 -2.68 17.17
CA GLY A 45 -35.97 -1.39 17.57
C GLY A 45 -35.02 -0.89 16.49
N GLU A 46 -35.26 0.33 16.00
CA GLU A 46 -34.39 1.07 15.09
C GLU A 46 -33.02 1.26 15.75
N VAL A 47 -31.94 0.89 15.05
CA VAL A 47 -30.57 1.10 15.54
C VAL A 47 -29.97 2.28 14.78
N SER A 48 -29.96 3.42 15.47
CA SER A 48 -29.16 4.61 15.14
C SER A 48 -27.67 4.26 15.11
N ALA A 49 -26.97 4.75 14.09
CA ALA A 49 -25.53 4.61 13.94
C ALA A 49 -24.79 5.57 14.89
N ALA A 50 -24.70 5.20 16.16
CA ALA A 50 -23.76 5.76 17.12
C ALA A 50 -23.37 4.66 18.11
N GLU A 51 -22.13 4.70 18.59
CA GLU A 51 -21.59 3.85 19.67
C GLU A 51 -21.04 2.48 19.25
N HIS A 52 -19.89 2.52 18.54
CA HIS A 52 -18.82 1.56 18.78
C HIS A 52 -17.50 2.32 18.94
N THR A 53 -17.45 3.17 19.96
CA THR A 53 -16.20 3.67 20.52
C THR A 53 -15.88 2.78 21.71
N THR A 54 -14.99 1.79 21.53
CA THR A 54 -14.42 1.10 22.68
C THR A 54 -13.53 2.11 23.40
N GLN A 55 -14.07 2.80 24.40
CA GLN A 55 -13.31 3.67 25.27
C GLN A 55 -12.26 2.81 25.98
N LEU A 56 -10.98 3.04 25.67
CA LEU A 56 -9.89 2.58 26.51
C LEU A 56 -9.95 3.41 27.79
N THR A 57 -10.07 2.74 28.94
CA THR A 57 -10.06 3.37 30.25
C THR A 57 -8.75 4.14 30.46
N GLU A 58 -8.84 5.32 31.09
CA GLU A 58 -7.75 6.31 31.28
C GLU A 58 -6.48 5.78 31.97
N GLU A 59 -6.45 4.53 32.46
CA GLU A 59 -5.29 3.89 33.10
C GLU A 59 -4.26 3.26 32.13
N GLN A 60 -4.45 3.34 30.80
CA GLN A 60 -3.56 2.67 29.83
C GLN A 60 -2.69 3.61 28.97
N VAL A 61 -2.70 4.91 29.24
CA VAL A 61 -1.93 5.91 28.49
C VAL A 61 -0.98 6.61 29.46
N GLY A 62 0.32 6.36 29.33
CA GLY A 62 1.33 7.09 30.12
C GLY A 62 1.34 8.58 29.78
N GLN A 63 2.03 9.41 30.57
CA GLN A 63 2.17 10.87 30.35
C GLN A 63 2.66 11.28 28.94
N SER A 64 3.17 10.34 28.13
CA SER A 64 3.60 10.54 26.75
C SER A 64 2.48 10.40 25.70
N GLY A 65 1.27 9.97 26.05
CA GLY A 65 0.22 9.68 25.07
C GLY A 65 0.36 8.33 24.35
N TRP A 66 1.36 7.52 24.70
CA TRP A 66 1.57 6.17 24.16
C TRP A 66 1.16 5.08 25.17
N PRO A 67 0.74 3.88 24.70
CA PRO A 67 0.53 2.74 25.59
C PRO A 67 1.79 2.42 26.40
N THR A 68 1.61 2.01 27.65
CA THR A 68 2.70 1.63 28.55
C THR A 68 3.59 0.55 27.91
N GLY A 69 4.89 0.81 27.78
CA GLY A 69 5.85 -0.11 27.15
C GLY A 69 6.15 0.15 25.66
N VAL A 70 5.51 1.15 25.03
CA VAL A 70 5.86 1.63 23.69
C VAL A 70 6.87 2.78 23.80
N HIS A 71 7.96 2.72 23.03
CA HIS A 71 8.99 3.75 22.98
C HIS A 71 8.40 5.10 22.51
N ASP A 72 8.58 6.18 23.28
CA ASP A 72 8.16 7.53 22.87
C ASP A 72 9.07 8.04 21.75
N PRO A 73 8.61 8.15 20.49
CA PRO A 73 9.45 8.51 19.36
C PRO A 73 9.94 9.96 19.40
N PHE A 74 9.47 10.74 20.37
CA PHE A 74 9.85 12.15 20.58
C PHE A 74 10.98 12.33 21.61
N SER A 75 11.48 11.27 22.25
CA SER A 75 12.59 11.38 23.20
C SER A 75 13.84 11.94 22.51
N GLY A 76 14.30 13.13 22.92
CA GLY A 76 15.50 13.78 22.39
C GLY A 76 15.28 14.75 21.22
N PHE A 77 14.03 15.08 20.88
CA PHE A 77 13.72 16.07 19.83
C PHE A 77 13.24 17.40 20.41
N GLU A 78 14.01 18.48 20.18
CA GLU A 78 13.56 19.84 20.49
C GLU A 78 12.71 20.44 19.35
N ARG A 79 11.84 21.38 19.71
CA ARG A 79 10.98 22.10 18.76
C ARG A 79 11.84 23.15 18.04
N GLU A 80 12.41 22.81 16.89
CA GLU A 80 13.20 23.78 16.11
C GLU A 80 12.31 24.88 15.51
N VAL A 81 12.75 26.14 15.66
CA VAL A 81 12.05 27.36 15.22
C VAL A 81 12.61 27.75 13.86
N SER A 82 11.74 28.01 12.89
CA SER A 82 12.12 28.43 11.53
C SER A 82 12.99 29.68 11.53
N LEU A 83 14.09 29.66 10.76
CA LEU A 83 14.93 30.84 10.53
C LEU A 83 14.15 31.93 9.76
N PRO A 84 14.17 33.20 10.19
CA PRO A 84 13.53 34.28 9.46
C PRO A 84 14.28 34.57 8.14
N GLY A 85 13.57 34.55 7.00
CA GLY A 85 14.09 35.08 5.72
C GLY A 85 14.16 34.12 4.53
N SER A 86 13.92 32.82 4.71
CA SER A 86 13.83 31.86 3.60
C SER A 86 12.44 31.92 2.94
N LYS A 87 12.37 32.06 1.61
CA LYS A 87 11.10 32.05 0.85
C LYS A 87 10.43 30.67 0.88
N CYS A 88 11.22 29.59 0.92
CA CYS A 88 10.73 28.23 1.10
C CYS A 88 11.06 27.71 2.50
N ARG A 89 10.05 27.16 3.19
CA ARG A 89 10.23 26.50 4.49
C ARG A 89 10.28 24.98 4.30
N PRO A 90 11.22 24.28 4.97
CA PRO A 90 11.22 22.82 5.04
C PRO A 90 9.86 22.27 5.51
N ILE A 91 9.40 21.18 4.89
CA ILE A 91 8.07 20.61 5.16
C ILE A 91 8.10 19.52 6.23
N THR A 92 7.01 19.40 6.96
CA THR A 92 6.74 18.26 7.83
C THR A 92 5.77 17.30 7.14
N VAL A 93 6.17 16.02 7.07
CA VAL A 93 5.41 14.97 6.37
C VAL A 93 4.93 13.92 7.38
N LEU A 94 3.67 13.52 7.27
CA LEU A 94 3.12 12.32 7.91
C LEU A 94 2.78 11.29 6.84
N SER A 95 3.51 10.17 6.82
CA SER A 95 3.31 9.08 5.86
C SER A 95 2.73 7.85 6.55
N LEU A 96 1.48 7.53 6.23
CA LEU A 96 0.76 6.39 6.79
C LEU A 96 0.89 5.18 5.86
N PHE A 97 1.13 4.00 6.42
CA PHE A 97 1.41 2.79 5.62
C PHE A 97 2.62 3.00 4.68
N ASP A 98 3.70 3.58 5.24
CA ASP A 98 4.81 4.14 4.46
C ASP A 98 5.58 3.10 3.62
N GLY A 99 5.55 1.83 4.03
CA GLY A 99 6.25 0.76 3.36
C GLY A 99 7.76 1.03 3.31
N ILE A 100 8.30 1.14 2.11
CA ILE A 100 9.73 1.38 1.88
C ILE A 100 10.06 2.87 1.63
N SER A 101 9.24 3.80 2.14
CA SER A 101 9.44 5.25 2.05
C SER A 101 9.54 5.81 0.64
N SER A 102 8.72 5.29 -0.29
CA SER A 102 8.70 5.78 -1.68
C SER A 102 8.31 7.27 -1.77
N GLY A 103 7.47 7.77 -0.85
CA GLY A 103 7.13 9.19 -0.75
C GLY A 103 8.34 10.05 -0.38
N HIS A 104 9.14 9.61 0.60
CA HIS A 104 10.39 10.27 0.97
C HIS A 104 11.38 10.34 -0.20
N VAL A 105 11.52 9.24 -0.96
CA VAL A 105 12.38 9.19 -2.15
C VAL A 105 11.91 10.22 -3.19
N ALA A 106 10.60 10.30 -3.45
CA ALA A 106 10.06 11.24 -4.42
C ALA A 106 10.30 12.71 -4.03
N LEU A 107 10.10 13.05 -2.75
CA LEU A 107 10.35 14.40 -2.24
C LEU A 107 11.83 14.79 -2.36
N ASN A 108 12.74 13.87 -2.03
CA ASN A 108 14.18 14.08 -2.21
C ASN A 108 14.56 14.30 -3.69
N GLN A 109 14.01 13.51 -4.61
CA GLN A 109 14.26 13.68 -6.06
C GLN A 109 13.77 15.04 -6.58
N LEU A 110 12.68 15.57 -6.00
CA LEU A 110 12.16 16.90 -6.32
C LEU A 110 12.95 18.04 -5.64
N GLY A 111 13.86 17.73 -4.71
CA GLY A 111 14.59 18.75 -3.95
C GLY A 111 13.69 19.55 -3.01
N ILE A 112 12.59 18.96 -2.54
CA ILE A 112 11.73 19.58 -1.52
C ILE A 112 12.39 19.34 -0.16
N PRO A 113 12.79 20.39 0.58
CA PRO A 113 13.43 20.25 1.89
C PRO A 113 12.46 19.65 2.91
N ILE A 114 12.88 18.59 3.60
CA ILE A 114 12.08 17.91 4.63
C ILE A 114 12.63 18.27 6.00
N LEU A 115 11.81 18.88 6.85
CA LEU A 115 12.12 19.14 8.25
C LEU A 115 12.01 17.87 9.08
N ARG A 116 10.84 17.22 8.98
CA ARG A 116 10.52 15.99 9.70
C ARG A 116 9.70 15.07 8.82
N TYR A 117 10.00 13.78 8.90
CA TYR A 117 9.28 12.74 8.19
C TYR A 117 8.80 11.69 9.18
N PHE A 118 7.53 11.76 9.54
CA PHE A 118 6.87 10.80 10.42
C PHE A 118 6.30 9.66 9.59
N THR A 119 6.48 8.43 10.06
CA THR A 119 6.04 7.21 9.38
C THR A 119 5.22 6.34 10.29
N SER A 120 4.11 5.80 9.78
CA SER A 120 3.42 4.67 10.39
C SER A 120 3.61 3.43 9.51
N GLU A 121 4.37 2.46 10.02
CA GLU A 121 4.69 1.20 9.36
C GLU A 121 4.98 0.12 10.41
N ILE A 122 4.58 -1.12 10.13
CA ILE A 122 4.69 -2.26 11.05
C ILE A 122 5.37 -3.48 10.43
N CYS A 123 5.55 -3.52 9.11
CA CYS A 123 6.18 -4.61 8.40
C CYS A 123 7.68 -4.66 8.71
N PRO A 124 8.19 -5.72 9.38
CA PRO A 124 9.58 -5.78 9.80
C PRO A 124 10.60 -5.63 8.65
N ASN A 125 10.28 -6.21 7.49
CA ASN A 125 11.15 -6.09 6.31
C ASN A 125 11.17 -4.67 5.74
N ALA A 126 10.03 -3.96 5.77
CA ALA A 126 9.93 -2.59 5.30
C ALA A 126 10.70 -1.66 6.25
N LEU A 127 10.48 -1.81 7.56
CA LEU A 127 11.21 -1.11 8.61
C LEU A 127 12.72 -1.31 8.48
N ARG A 128 13.19 -2.52 8.17
CA ARG A 128 14.63 -2.78 7.94
C ARG A 128 15.20 -2.00 6.76
N VAL A 129 14.44 -1.87 5.66
CA VAL A 129 14.84 -1.03 4.51
C VAL A 129 14.84 0.44 4.91
N GLN A 130 13.80 0.90 5.62
CA GLN A 130 13.73 2.29 6.10
C GLN A 130 14.91 2.63 7.03
N SER A 131 15.25 1.78 7.99
CA SER A 131 16.35 2.03 8.92
C SER A 131 17.70 2.18 8.22
N LEU A 132 17.90 1.45 7.12
CA LEU A 132 19.11 1.56 6.32
C LEU A 132 19.13 2.79 5.41
N ARG A 133 17.99 3.11 4.78
CA ARG A 133 17.91 4.13 3.72
C ARG A 133 17.57 5.53 4.25
N HIS A 134 16.75 5.59 5.28
CA HIS A 134 16.25 6.82 5.87
C HIS A 134 16.32 6.73 7.40
N PRO A 135 17.54 6.73 7.98
CA PRO A 135 17.71 6.56 9.42
C PRO A 135 17.00 7.65 10.25
N ASN A 136 16.83 8.84 9.66
CA ASN A 136 16.28 10.02 10.33
C ASN A 136 14.74 10.11 10.32
N VAL A 137 14.03 9.14 9.71
CA VAL A 137 12.56 9.13 9.78
C VAL A 137 12.11 8.74 11.18
N ILE A 138 11.03 9.38 11.64
CA ILE A 138 10.46 9.16 12.96
C ILE A 138 9.36 8.11 12.82
N ARG A 139 9.48 6.98 13.52
CA ARG A 139 8.58 5.82 13.38
C ARG A 139 7.55 5.81 14.48
N LEU A 140 6.28 5.95 14.09
CA LEU A 140 5.10 5.97 14.97
C LEU A 140 4.53 4.56 15.20
N GLY A 141 4.98 3.56 14.44
CA GLY A 141 4.46 2.19 14.54
C GLY A 141 3.07 2.05 13.92
N ASP A 142 2.16 1.34 14.59
CA ASP A 142 0.83 1.03 14.07
C ASP A 142 -0.04 2.28 13.95
N VAL A 143 -0.68 2.46 12.80
CA VAL A 143 -1.51 3.63 12.48
C VAL A 143 -2.68 3.81 13.46
N ARG A 144 -3.17 2.71 14.04
CA ARG A 144 -4.27 2.72 15.01
C ARG A 144 -3.90 3.42 16.32
N HIS A 145 -2.61 3.58 16.59
CA HIS A 145 -2.10 4.32 17.74
C HIS A 145 -1.77 5.78 17.42
N VAL A 146 -1.97 6.23 16.17
CA VAL A 146 -1.84 7.64 15.79
C VAL A 146 -3.15 8.36 16.15
N THR A 147 -3.27 8.73 17.43
CA THR A 147 -4.42 9.45 17.99
C THR A 147 -4.35 10.96 17.71
N ALA A 148 -5.40 11.69 18.08
CA ALA A 148 -5.42 13.15 18.01
C ALA A 148 -4.26 13.77 18.82
N GLU A 149 -4.02 13.26 20.03
CA GLU A 149 -2.96 13.71 20.93
C GLU A 149 -1.58 13.46 20.33
N VAL A 150 -1.38 12.29 19.70
CA VAL A 150 -0.14 12.00 18.97
C VAL A 150 0.05 13.00 17.82
N ILE A 151 -0.99 13.24 17.02
CA ILE A 151 -0.95 14.20 15.90
C ILE A 151 -0.61 15.61 16.39
N ASP A 152 -1.21 16.06 17.49
CA ASP A 152 -0.94 17.38 18.08
C ASP A 152 0.53 17.54 18.49
N ARG A 153 1.18 16.47 18.96
CA ARG A 153 2.61 16.46 19.28
C ARG A 153 3.52 16.50 18.06
N LEU A 154 3.05 16.08 16.86
CA LEU A 154 3.86 16.12 15.63
C LEU A 154 4.13 17.55 15.15
N GLY A 155 3.32 18.52 15.60
CA GLY A 155 3.33 19.89 15.11
C GLY A 155 2.50 20.06 13.83
N ASN A 156 2.82 21.08 13.03
CA ASN A 156 2.09 21.34 11.79
C ASN A 156 2.53 20.37 10.69
N ILE A 157 1.58 19.61 10.13
CA ILE A 157 1.78 18.68 9.02
C ILE A 157 1.48 19.41 7.72
N ASP A 158 2.49 19.55 6.86
CA ASP A 158 2.35 20.17 5.54
C ASP A 158 1.86 19.16 4.49
N LEU A 159 2.26 17.90 4.63
CA LEU A 159 1.95 16.84 3.68
C LEU A 159 1.55 15.53 4.39
N LEU A 160 0.34 15.06 4.12
CA LEU A 160 -0.16 13.73 4.53
C LEU A 160 -0.11 12.76 3.35
N LEU A 161 0.60 11.64 3.50
CA LEU A 161 0.69 10.58 2.50
C LEU A 161 0.06 9.29 3.03
N GLY A 162 -0.54 8.47 2.17
CA GLY A 162 -1.04 7.17 2.59
C GLY A 162 -1.32 6.15 1.47
N SER A 163 -1.07 4.87 1.76
CA SER A 163 -1.46 3.74 0.88
C SER A 163 -1.84 2.52 1.72
N SER A 164 -3.14 2.39 2.02
CA SER A 164 -3.60 1.29 2.87
C SER A 164 -3.47 -0.08 2.16
N PRO A 165 -3.28 -1.19 2.91
CA PRO A 165 -3.13 -2.51 2.31
C PRO A 165 -4.33 -2.92 1.45
N CYS A 166 -4.11 -3.14 0.15
CA CYS A 166 -5.18 -3.47 -0.81
C CYS A 166 -5.61 -4.95 -0.83
N ASN A 167 -5.07 -5.80 0.07
CA ASN A 167 -5.32 -7.24 0.06
C ASN A 167 -6.80 -7.60 0.15
N ASP A 168 -7.53 -6.90 1.02
CA ASP A 168 -8.97 -7.08 1.23
C ASP A 168 -9.84 -6.11 0.40
N LEU A 169 -9.23 -5.24 -0.40
CA LEU A 169 -9.92 -4.30 -1.27
C LEU A 169 -9.87 -4.73 -2.75
N SER A 170 -8.79 -5.39 -3.16
CA SER A 170 -8.56 -5.76 -4.56
C SER A 170 -9.44 -6.92 -5.00
N ARG A 171 -10.16 -6.74 -6.10
CA ARG A 171 -10.90 -7.80 -6.83
C ARG A 171 -10.01 -8.95 -7.32
N VAL A 172 -8.69 -8.74 -7.38
CA VAL A 172 -7.73 -9.80 -7.70
C VAL A 172 -7.71 -10.88 -6.60
N ASN A 173 -8.04 -10.50 -5.35
CA ASN A 173 -8.24 -11.45 -4.28
C ASN A 173 -9.71 -11.92 -4.24
N PRO A 174 -10.00 -13.20 -4.56
CA PRO A 174 -11.37 -13.71 -4.50
C PRO A 174 -11.89 -13.87 -3.06
N LYS A 175 -10.99 -13.85 -2.05
CA LYS A 175 -11.32 -13.97 -0.62
C LYS A 175 -11.34 -12.63 0.11
N ARG A 176 -11.35 -11.52 -0.63
CA ARG A 176 -11.30 -10.16 -0.06
C ARG A 176 -12.47 -9.90 0.89
N ALA A 177 -12.20 -9.24 2.01
CA ALA A 177 -13.21 -8.91 3.01
C ALA A 177 -13.90 -7.54 2.81
N GLY A 178 -13.42 -6.71 1.87
CA GLY A 178 -13.94 -5.36 1.62
C GLY A 178 -13.49 -4.33 2.64
N LEU A 179 -14.07 -3.13 2.60
CA LEU A 179 -13.74 -2.03 3.51
C LEU A 179 -14.01 -2.36 4.98
N ASN A 180 -15.00 -3.20 5.25
CA ASN A 180 -15.48 -3.50 6.61
C ASN A 180 -14.86 -4.78 7.21
N GLY A 181 -13.81 -5.33 6.60
CA GLY A 181 -13.19 -6.54 7.11
C GLY A 181 -11.72 -6.69 6.73
N GLY A 182 -11.03 -7.58 7.45
CA GLY A 182 -9.61 -7.86 7.23
C GLY A 182 -8.76 -6.59 7.33
N THR A 183 -7.82 -6.40 6.40
CA THR A 183 -7.00 -5.19 6.34
C THR A 183 -7.68 -4.01 5.65
N GLY A 184 -8.87 -4.22 5.06
CA GLY A 184 -9.60 -3.15 4.38
C GLY A 184 -10.03 -2.03 5.33
N VAL A 185 -10.27 -2.35 6.60
CA VAL A 185 -10.62 -1.40 7.66
C VAL A 185 -9.54 -0.33 7.89
N LEU A 186 -8.28 -0.63 7.55
CA LEU A 186 -7.17 0.31 7.71
C LEU A 186 -7.28 1.52 6.78
N TYR A 187 -8.10 1.44 5.72
CA TYR A 187 -8.50 2.63 4.97
C TYR A 187 -9.10 3.73 5.88
N TYR A 188 -9.97 3.34 6.82
CA TYR A 188 -10.65 4.28 7.69
C TYR A 188 -9.70 4.96 8.69
N GLU A 189 -8.53 4.36 8.99
CA GLU A 189 -7.50 5.02 9.80
C GLU A 189 -6.88 6.20 9.06
N PHE A 190 -6.62 6.07 7.75
CA PHE A 190 -6.19 7.21 6.93
C PHE A 190 -7.27 8.30 6.92
N TYR A 191 -8.53 7.90 6.68
CA TYR A 191 -9.65 8.84 6.59
C TYR A 191 -9.89 9.57 7.92
N ARG A 192 -9.82 8.87 9.06
CA ARG A 192 -9.92 9.44 10.41
C ARG A 192 -8.86 10.52 10.63
N ILE A 193 -7.61 10.23 10.29
CA ILE A 193 -6.48 11.17 10.45
C ILE A 193 -6.61 12.36 9.50
N LEU A 194 -7.02 12.12 8.24
CA LEU A 194 -7.28 13.18 7.27
C LEU A 194 -8.36 14.14 7.77
N LYS A 195 -9.50 13.61 8.26
CA LYS A 195 -10.60 14.42 8.80
C LYS A 195 -10.16 15.25 9.99
N TYR A 196 -9.42 14.64 10.92
CA TYR A 196 -8.88 15.36 12.07
C TYR A 196 -7.98 16.53 11.64
N LEU A 197 -7.04 16.30 10.71
CA LEU A 197 -6.17 17.35 10.20
C LEU A 197 -6.93 18.45 9.43
N GLN A 198 -7.97 18.09 8.68
CA GLN A 198 -8.82 19.06 8.00
C GLN A 198 -9.50 20.02 8.99
N VAL A 199 -10.12 19.48 10.06
CA VAL A 199 -10.74 20.27 11.12
C VAL A 199 -9.70 21.11 11.87
N LYS A 200 -8.55 20.52 12.21
CA LYS A 200 -7.45 21.22 12.89
C LYS A 200 -7.01 22.48 12.13
N TYR A 201 -6.98 22.43 10.80
CA TYR A 201 -6.48 23.51 9.96
C TYR A 201 -7.56 24.43 9.35
N GLU A 202 -8.85 24.13 9.52
CA GLU A 202 -9.97 24.87 8.89
C GLU A 202 -9.93 26.38 9.18
N ASN A 203 -9.52 26.77 10.39
CA ASN A 203 -9.41 28.17 10.82
C ASN A 203 -7.96 28.64 11.01
N GLN A 204 -6.99 27.92 10.43
CA GLN A 204 -5.58 28.27 10.49
C GLN A 204 -5.11 28.75 9.12
N ASN A 205 -4.14 29.65 9.08
CA ASN A 205 -3.46 30.02 7.83
C ASN A 205 -2.45 28.93 7.41
N HIS A 206 -2.91 27.68 7.35
CA HIS A 206 -2.10 26.50 7.06
C HIS A 206 -2.81 25.61 6.05
N THR A 207 -2.26 25.54 4.83
CA THR A 207 -2.80 24.68 3.77
C THR A 207 -2.07 23.34 3.76
N MET A 208 -2.66 22.33 4.40
CA MET A 208 -2.16 20.97 4.36
C MET A 208 -2.49 20.29 3.01
N ARG A 209 -1.48 19.65 2.43
CA ARG A 209 -1.58 18.85 1.20
C ARG A 209 -1.70 17.38 1.56
N TRP A 210 -2.45 16.60 0.79
CA TRP A 210 -2.56 15.17 1.03
C TRP A 210 -2.72 14.35 -0.25
N LEU A 211 -2.25 13.12 -0.18
CA LEU A 211 -2.33 12.13 -1.24
C LEU A 211 -2.57 10.73 -0.66
N PHE A 212 -3.62 10.07 -1.14
CA PHE A 212 -3.94 8.69 -0.83
C PHE A 212 -3.93 7.84 -2.11
N GLU A 213 -3.33 6.66 -2.06
CA GLU A 213 -3.26 5.73 -3.20
C GLU A 213 -3.90 4.38 -2.87
N ASN A 214 -4.55 3.78 -3.88
CA ASN A 214 -4.95 2.38 -3.81
C ASN A 214 -5.02 1.71 -5.18
N THR A 215 -5.24 0.39 -5.20
CA THR A 215 -5.43 -0.40 -6.42
C THR A 215 -6.58 0.13 -7.28
N CYS A 216 -6.44 0.08 -8.61
CA CYS A 216 -7.57 0.41 -9.49
C CYS A 216 -8.53 -0.77 -9.72
N HIS A 217 -8.32 -1.88 -9.01
CA HIS A 217 -9.14 -3.08 -9.10
C HIS A 217 -10.10 -3.19 -7.92
N LEU A 218 -10.75 -2.10 -7.55
CA LEU A 218 -11.79 -2.07 -6.51
C LEU A 218 -13.13 -2.57 -7.10
N ASP A 219 -14.02 -3.07 -6.25
CA ASP A 219 -15.43 -3.19 -6.64
C ASP A 219 -16.13 -1.83 -6.55
N SER A 220 -17.26 -1.72 -7.27
CA SER A 220 -17.99 -0.44 -7.39
C SER A 220 -18.38 0.12 -6.03
N SER A 221 -18.93 -0.70 -5.14
CA SER A 221 -19.29 -0.27 -3.77
C SER A 221 -18.10 0.31 -3.00
N THR A 222 -16.92 -0.29 -3.11
CA THR A 222 -15.72 0.21 -2.44
C THR A 222 -15.26 1.53 -3.05
N LEU A 223 -15.25 1.62 -4.39
CA LEU A 223 -14.87 2.86 -5.10
C LEU A 223 -15.85 3.99 -4.81
N ASP A 224 -17.15 3.72 -4.79
CA ASP A 224 -18.21 4.69 -4.53
C ASP A 224 -18.09 5.23 -3.10
N GLN A 225 -17.89 4.36 -2.11
CA GLN A 225 -17.67 4.77 -0.72
C GLN A 225 -16.42 5.66 -0.59
N MET A 226 -15.28 5.22 -1.12
CA MET A 226 -14.04 6.00 -1.07
C MET A 226 -14.17 7.33 -1.83
N THR A 227 -14.97 7.36 -2.90
CA THR A 227 -15.28 8.59 -3.65
C THR A 227 -16.17 9.53 -2.86
N SER A 228 -17.16 9.02 -2.14
CA SER A 228 -17.99 9.80 -1.22
C SER A 228 -17.15 10.40 -0.08
N ASP A 229 -16.21 9.63 0.46
CA ASP A 229 -15.40 10.05 1.61
C ASP A 229 -14.31 11.08 1.22
N MET A 230 -13.66 10.90 0.06
CA MET A 230 -12.44 11.63 -0.30
C MET A 230 -12.51 12.41 -1.62
N GLY A 231 -13.65 12.37 -2.32
CA GLY A 231 -13.82 12.94 -3.65
C GLY A 231 -13.41 11.99 -4.78
N VAL A 232 -13.50 12.47 -6.03
CA VAL A 232 -13.24 11.65 -7.22
C VAL A 232 -11.74 11.35 -7.37
N PRO A 233 -11.33 10.08 -7.54
CA PRO A 233 -9.91 9.77 -7.76
C PRO A 233 -9.45 10.07 -9.18
N THR A 234 -8.17 10.38 -9.31
CA THR A 234 -7.45 10.27 -10.60
C THR A 234 -6.88 8.86 -10.75
N LYS A 235 -7.08 8.25 -11.92
CA LYS A 235 -6.40 7.00 -12.28
C LYS A 235 -5.11 7.31 -13.04
N ARG A 236 -3.95 6.88 -12.52
CA ARG A 236 -2.66 6.99 -13.23
C ARG A 236 -2.05 5.62 -13.51
N CYS A 237 -1.36 5.50 -14.64
CA CYS A 237 -0.63 4.30 -15.03
C CYS A 237 0.87 4.58 -15.08
N ALA A 238 1.65 3.71 -14.43
CA ALA A 238 3.12 3.77 -14.49
C ALA A 238 3.69 3.64 -15.91
N SER A 239 2.91 3.13 -16.87
CA SER A 239 3.32 2.99 -18.27
C SER A 239 3.64 4.31 -18.98
N ALA A 240 3.28 5.44 -18.36
CA ALA A 240 3.66 6.77 -18.82
C ALA A 240 5.14 7.11 -18.54
N PHE A 241 5.80 6.38 -17.64
CA PHE A 241 7.17 6.67 -17.18
C PHE A 241 8.12 5.47 -17.29
N LEU A 242 7.60 4.26 -17.10
CA LEU A 242 8.37 3.01 -17.07
C LEU A 242 7.66 1.95 -17.91
N PRO A 243 8.35 0.91 -18.41
CA PRO A 243 7.75 -0.16 -19.21
C PRO A 243 6.99 -1.16 -18.32
N VAL A 244 6.04 -0.67 -17.52
CA VAL A 244 5.21 -1.48 -16.64
C VAL A 244 3.76 -1.01 -16.65
N THR A 245 2.84 -1.93 -16.91
CA THR A 245 1.41 -1.66 -16.74
C THR A 245 1.05 -1.77 -15.26
N ARG A 246 1.07 -0.65 -14.53
CA ARG A 246 0.62 -0.54 -13.14
C ARG A 246 -0.32 0.65 -12.98
N GLN A 247 -1.61 0.36 -13.00
CA GLN A 247 -2.67 1.35 -12.80
C GLN A 247 -3.09 1.43 -11.34
N ARG A 248 -3.27 2.64 -10.82
CA ARG A 248 -3.69 2.95 -9.44
C ARG A 248 -4.60 4.16 -9.40
N TYR A 249 -5.45 4.21 -8.38
CA TYR A 249 -6.25 5.40 -8.05
C TYR A 249 -5.51 6.26 -7.04
N PHE A 250 -5.62 7.56 -7.22
CA PHE A 250 -5.05 8.59 -6.36
C PHE A 250 -6.14 9.58 -5.97
N TRP A 251 -6.34 9.78 -4.68
CA TRP A 251 -7.19 10.80 -4.09
C TRP A 251 -6.29 11.85 -3.43
N GLY A 252 -6.68 13.11 -3.45
CA GLY A 252 -5.86 14.15 -2.83
C GLY A 252 -6.24 15.55 -3.26
N ASN A 253 -5.58 16.53 -2.65
CA ASN A 253 -5.70 17.95 -3.00
C ASN A 253 -4.38 18.53 -3.54
N ILE A 254 -3.50 17.66 -4.05
CA ILE A 254 -2.27 18.10 -4.72
C ILE A 254 -2.67 18.89 -5.98
N PRO A 255 -2.15 20.12 -6.19
CA PRO A 255 -2.43 20.87 -7.40
C PRO A 255 -2.07 20.06 -8.65
N GLY A 256 -2.90 20.12 -9.70
CA GLY A 256 -2.67 19.36 -10.92
C GLY A 256 -2.89 17.84 -10.80
N LEU A 257 -3.44 17.32 -9.69
CA LEU A 257 -3.69 15.88 -9.55
C LEU A 257 -4.61 15.31 -10.65
N HIS A 258 -5.59 16.07 -11.11
CA HIS A 258 -6.52 15.67 -12.16
C HIS A 258 -6.05 16.03 -13.58
N SER A 259 -4.91 16.70 -13.72
CA SER A 259 -4.34 17.02 -15.02
C SER A 259 -3.87 15.76 -15.76
N GLU A 260 -3.88 15.82 -17.08
CA GLU A 260 -3.37 14.74 -17.92
C GLU A 260 -1.88 14.50 -17.66
N VAL A 261 -1.48 13.23 -17.69
CA VAL A 261 -0.08 12.85 -17.53
C VAL A 261 0.65 13.10 -18.85
N VAL A 262 1.63 14.00 -18.82
CA VAL A 262 2.51 14.23 -19.96
C VAL A 262 3.54 13.10 -20.02
N VAL A 263 3.44 12.25 -21.05
CA VAL A 263 4.40 11.17 -21.29
C VAL A 263 5.75 11.76 -21.67
N LYS A 264 6.76 11.59 -20.82
CA LYS A 264 8.13 12.07 -21.08
C LYS A 264 8.84 11.12 -22.04
N GLN A 265 9.59 11.68 -22.98
CA GLN A 265 10.48 10.95 -23.89
C GLN A 265 11.90 10.88 -23.29
N PRO A 266 12.69 9.83 -23.58
CA PRO A 266 12.34 8.68 -24.40
C PRO A 266 11.38 7.72 -23.68
N ARG A 267 10.51 7.05 -24.44
CA ARG A 267 9.75 5.92 -23.92
C ARG A 267 10.67 4.72 -23.73
N TRP A 268 10.84 4.33 -22.48
CA TRP A 268 11.59 3.14 -22.13
C TRP A 268 10.84 1.87 -22.51
N GLU A 269 11.57 0.86 -22.95
CA GLU A 269 11.10 -0.49 -23.17
C GLU A 269 11.67 -1.44 -22.13
N LEU A 270 11.03 -2.59 -21.96
CA LEU A 270 11.49 -3.59 -21.00
C LEU A 270 12.92 -4.07 -21.30
N GLN A 271 13.31 -4.06 -22.58
CA GLN A 271 14.66 -4.43 -23.04
C GLN A 271 15.74 -3.54 -22.43
N ASP A 272 15.44 -2.28 -22.11
CA ASP A 272 16.38 -1.31 -21.54
C ASP A 272 16.78 -1.65 -20.09
N PHE A 273 16.01 -2.53 -19.43
CA PHE A 273 16.18 -2.88 -18.02
C PHE A 273 16.57 -4.34 -17.76
N ILE A 274 16.72 -5.14 -18.82
CA ILE A 274 17.22 -6.52 -18.69
C ILE A 274 18.69 -6.60 -19.09
N ASP A 275 19.38 -7.62 -18.59
CA ASP A 275 20.80 -7.81 -18.89
C ASP A 275 21.02 -7.97 -20.41
N ARG A 276 22.13 -7.43 -20.95
CA ARG A 276 22.44 -7.37 -22.39
C ARG A 276 22.40 -8.73 -23.11
N ASN A 277 22.60 -9.81 -22.36
CA ASN A 277 22.58 -11.18 -22.87
C ASN A 277 21.18 -11.83 -22.86
N LYS A 278 20.13 -11.05 -22.58
CA LYS A 278 18.74 -11.48 -22.55
C LYS A 278 17.91 -10.65 -23.53
N THR A 279 16.85 -11.27 -24.03
CA THR A 279 15.89 -10.60 -24.91
C THR A 279 14.52 -10.56 -24.24
N ALA A 280 13.91 -9.38 -24.20
CA ALA A 280 12.57 -9.17 -23.66
C ALA A 280 11.55 -9.81 -24.59
N VAL A 281 10.62 -10.60 -24.06
CA VAL A 281 9.52 -11.18 -24.85
C VAL A 281 8.37 -10.20 -25.06
N THR A 282 8.34 -9.11 -24.29
CA THR A 282 7.34 -8.04 -24.38
C THR A 282 8.03 -6.69 -24.21
N SER A 283 7.48 -5.63 -24.79
CA SER A 283 7.99 -4.25 -24.59
C SER A 283 7.64 -3.69 -23.21
N GLN A 284 6.66 -4.28 -22.52
CA GLN A 284 6.22 -3.87 -21.19
C GLN A 284 5.99 -5.06 -20.26
N ALA A 285 6.35 -4.90 -18.99
CA ALA A 285 6.00 -5.82 -17.92
C ALA A 285 4.58 -5.56 -17.40
N ARG A 286 3.96 -6.57 -16.78
CA ARG A 286 2.69 -6.39 -16.05
C ARG A 286 2.95 -5.92 -14.62
N THR A 287 1.89 -5.50 -13.94
CA THR A 287 1.94 -5.10 -12.52
C THR A 287 2.64 -6.17 -11.69
N LEU A 288 3.68 -5.76 -10.97
CA LEU A 288 4.33 -6.59 -9.97
C LEU A 288 3.38 -6.83 -8.79
N THR A 289 3.20 -8.09 -8.41
CA THR A 289 2.42 -8.48 -7.21
C THR A 289 3.30 -9.27 -6.24
N SER A 290 2.88 -9.37 -4.99
CA SER A 290 3.63 -10.02 -3.91
C SER A 290 3.65 -11.55 -3.98
N ASN A 291 2.84 -12.19 -4.85
CA ASN A 291 2.77 -13.64 -4.95
C ASN A 291 3.87 -14.23 -5.87
N ARG A 292 4.51 -15.30 -5.39
CA ARG A 292 5.71 -15.94 -5.97
C ARG A 292 5.54 -16.51 -7.39
N SER A 293 4.32 -16.86 -7.80
CA SER A 293 4.12 -17.87 -8.84
C SER A 293 4.12 -17.39 -10.30
N GLY A 294 4.26 -16.09 -10.61
CA GLY A 294 4.07 -15.68 -12.02
C GLY A 294 4.58 -14.32 -12.51
N ASN A 295 5.22 -13.49 -11.68
CA ASN A 295 5.51 -12.10 -12.09
C ASN A 295 6.83 -11.89 -12.81
N TYR A 296 7.78 -12.82 -12.72
CA TYR A 296 9.06 -12.68 -13.43
C TYR A 296 9.23 -13.71 -14.52
N ALA A 297 8.92 -15.00 -14.26
CA ALA A 297 9.13 -16.13 -15.18
C ALA A 297 8.51 -16.05 -16.61
N LYS A 298 7.84 -14.95 -16.96
CA LYS A 298 7.13 -14.74 -18.23
C LYS A 298 7.72 -13.65 -19.15
N TYR A 299 8.73 -12.88 -18.72
CA TYR A 299 9.06 -11.60 -19.37
C TYR A 299 10.42 -11.49 -20.08
N ALA A 300 11.29 -12.49 -20.00
CA ALA A 300 12.54 -12.53 -20.76
C ALA A 300 12.87 -13.95 -21.18
N SER A 301 13.34 -14.16 -22.41
CA SER A 301 13.93 -15.43 -22.85
C SER A 301 15.46 -15.35 -22.81
N ALA A 302 16.10 -16.42 -22.32
CA ALA A 302 17.54 -16.53 -22.37
C ALA A 302 17.94 -16.96 -23.78
N ARG A 303 18.50 -16.05 -24.56
CA ARG A 303 18.98 -16.35 -25.91
C ARG A 303 20.22 -17.27 -25.89
N GLU A 304 20.90 -17.38 -24.75
CA GLU A 304 22.21 -18.04 -24.61
C GLU A 304 22.21 -19.46 -24.03
N PHE A 305 21.05 -20.07 -23.72
CA PHE A 305 21.02 -21.43 -23.13
C PHE A 305 20.38 -22.52 -24.01
N LEU A 306 20.04 -22.21 -25.27
CA LEU A 306 19.69 -23.25 -26.23
C LEU A 306 20.92 -23.52 -27.09
N SER A 307 21.41 -24.76 -27.08
CA SER A 307 22.39 -25.17 -28.07
C SER A 307 21.80 -24.97 -29.48
N PRO A 308 22.63 -24.74 -30.52
CA PRO A 308 22.14 -24.66 -31.90
C PRO A 308 21.23 -25.84 -32.28
N THR A 309 21.54 -27.01 -31.73
CA THR A 309 20.79 -28.26 -31.88
C THR A 309 19.40 -28.20 -31.24
N ASP A 310 19.25 -27.57 -30.07
CA ASP A 310 17.95 -27.41 -29.40
C ASP A 310 17.06 -26.37 -30.09
N TYR A 311 17.66 -25.33 -30.67
CA TYR A 311 16.95 -24.33 -31.46
C TYR A 311 16.36 -24.93 -32.75
N GLU A 312 17.13 -25.76 -33.46
CA GLU A 312 16.66 -26.49 -34.65
C GLU A 312 15.59 -27.54 -34.32
N ARG A 313 15.73 -28.24 -33.19
CA ARG A 313 14.74 -29.23 -32.71
C ARG A 313 13.37 -28.60 -32.41
N LEU A 314 13.36 -27.32 -32.04
CA LEU A 314 12.15 -26.55 -31.73
C LEU A 314 11.53 -25.88 -32.98
N GLN A 315 12.12 -26.07 -34.17
CA GLN A 315 11.52 -25.72 -35.47
C GLN A 315 11.04 -24.26 -35.57
N GLY A 316 11.75 -23.31 -34.95
CA GLY A 316 11.35 -21.90 -34.95
C GLY A 316 10.02 -21.61 -34.24
N LYS A 317 9.42 -22.58 -33.52
CA LYS A 317 8.28 -22.32 -32.65
C LYS A 317 8.79 -21.51 -31.47
N HIS A 318 8.31 -20.26 -31.35
CA HIS A 318 8.54 -19.40 -30.18
C HIS A 318 8.49 -20.24 -28.91
N VAL A 319 9.62 -20.34 -28.22
CA VAL A 319 9.70 -20.96 -26.91
C VAL A 319 8.93 -20.06 -25.94
N THR A 320 7.61 -20.24 -25.95
CA THR A 320 6.68 -19.83 -24.90
C THR A 320 6.76 -20.80 -23.71
N GLY A 321 7.84 -21.59 -23.65
CA GLY A 321 8.30 -22.23 -22.42
C GLY A 321 9.01 -21.18 -21.58
N CYS A 322 8.37 -20.76 -20.49
CA CYS A 322 8.93 -19.91 -19.44
C CYS A 322 10.45 -20.10 -19.30
N CYS A 323 11.25 -19.17 -19.82
CA CYS A 323 12.60 -19.01 -19.34
C CYS A 323 12.47 -18.58 -17.88
N LYS A 324 12.51 -19.58 -16.99
CA LYS A 324 12.60 -19.37 -15.55
C LYS A 324 13.78 -18.44 -15.35
N PHE A 325 13.52 -17.27 -14.78
CA PHE A 325 14.56 -16.36 -14.30
C PHE A 325 15.45 -17.18 -13.37
N ALA A 326 16.62 -17.62 -13.86
CA ALA A 326 17.49 -18.52 -13.12
C ALA A 326 18.57 -17.77 -12.31
N LEU A 327 18.53 -16.44 -12.26
CA LEU A 327 19.39 -15.67 -11.35
C LEU A 327 18.55 -14.70 -10.51
N PRO A 328 18.39 -14.96 -9.19
CA PRO A 328 18.09 -13.98 -8.15
C PRO A 328 18.39 -12.51 -8.44
N SER A 329 19.59 -12.22 -8.94
CA SER A 329 20.09 -10.87 -9.17
C SER A 329 19.35 -10.12 -10.29
N THR A 330 18.87 -10.81 -11.33
CA THR A 330 18.17 -10.17 -12.45
C THR A 330 16.72 -9.83 -12.10
N ALA A 331 16.02 -10.71 -11.37
CA ALA A 331 14.63 -10.46 -10.98
C ALA A 331 14.52 -9.23 -10.06
N ASP A 332 15.50 -9.08 -9.18
CA ASP A 332 15.60 -7.98 -8.24
C ASP A 332 16.01 -6.66 -8.94
N LYS A 333 17.01 -6.68 -9.83
CA LYS A 333 17.33 -5.53 -10.70
C LYS A 333 16.11 -5.05 -11.49
N LEU A 334 15.40 -5.97 -12.13
CA LEU A 334 14.20 -5.64 -12.91
C LEU A 334 13.10 -5.05 -12.01
N ALA A 335 12.91 -5.60 -10.81
CA ALA A 335 11.94 -5.08 -9.86
C ALA A 335 12.19 -3.61 -9.49
N PHE A 336 13.45 -3.22 -9.25
CA PHE A 336 13.82 -1.83 -8.98
C PHE A 336 13.53 -0.93 -10.16
N SER A 337 13.99 -1.33 -11.35
CA SER A 337 13.79 -0.60 -12.59
C SER A 337 12.31 -0.32 -12.86
N LEU A 338 11.43 -1.29 -12.61
CA LEU A 338 9.98 -1.14 -12.81
C LEU A 338 9.25 -0.38 -11.69
N THR A 339 9.96 0.00 -10.62
CA THR A 339 9.43 0.88 -9.55
C THR A 339 10.06 2.27 -9.56
N GLY A 340 11.13 2.47 -10.35
CA GLY A 340 11.91 3.71 -10.41
C GLY A 340 12.68 4.02 -9.12
N LEU A 341 12.96 2.98 -8.34
CA LEU A 341 13.89 3.07 -7.21
C LEU A 341 15.31 2.80 -7.69
N GLU A 342 16.29 3.35 -6.95
CA GLU A 342 17.69 3.10 -7.24
C GLU A 342 18.04 1.61 -7.13
N PRO A 343 19.02 1.12 -7.91
CA PRO A 343 19.59 -0.20 -7.72
C PRO A 343 19.97 -0.41 -6.25
N HIS A 344 19.73 -1.62 -5.75
CA HIS A 344 20.06 -2.02 -4.39
C HIS A 344 19.24 -1.37 -3.28
N TYR A 345 18.21 -0.57 -3.57
CA TYR A 345 17.45 0.14 -2.54
C TYR A 345 16.91 -0.78 -1.41
N THR A 346 16.50 -2.01 -1.74
CA THR A 346 16.03 -3.03 -0.78
C THR A 346 17.09 -4.05 -0.33
N ASP A 347 18.39 -3.80 -0.59
CA ASP A 347 19.51 -4.60 -0.08
C ASP A 347 19.71 -4.41 1.43
N ALA A 348 18.78 -4.98 2.21
CA ALA A 348 18.75 -4.88 3.65
C ALA A 348 18.89 -6.27 4.30
N ASN A 349 19.73 -7.15 3.74
CA ASN A 349 19.86 -8.56 4.15
C ASN A 349 18.49 -9.28 4.18
N LEU A 350 17.76 -9.15 3.07
CA LEU A 350 16.45 -9.75 2.86
C LEU A 350 16.54 -10.78 1.74
N SER A 351 15.74 -11.85 1.84
CA SER A 351 15.57 -12.75 0.70
C SER A 351 15.04 -12.01 -0.52
N ILE A 352 15.40 -12.45 -1.73
CA ILE A 352 14.90 -11.87 -2.98
C ILE A 352 13.36 -11.84 -3.01
N THR A 353 12.71 -12.85 -2.45
CA THR A 353 11.24 -12.88 -2.36
C THR A 353 10.69 -11.77 -1.48
N ALA A 354 11.33 -11.50 -0.33
CA ALA A 354 10.93 -10.41 0.54
C ALA A 354 11.11 -9.05 -0.16
N ARG A 355 12.23 -8.86 -0.85
CA ARG A 355 12.54 -7.64 -1.62
C ARG A 355 11.52 -7.38 -2.72
N ILE A 356 11.26 -8.39 -3.56
CA ILE A 356 10.22 -8.32 -4.60
C ILE A 356 8.86 -8.00 -3.98
N SER A 357 8.50 -8.63 -2.85
CA SER A 357 7.23 -8.34 -2.18
C SER A 357 7.15 -6.90 -1.68
N LEU A 358 8.26 -6.29 -1.23
CA LEU A 358 8.29 -4.89 -0.82
C LEU A 358 8.12 -3.96 -2.03
N LEU A 359 8.87 -4.22 -3.11
CA LEU A 359 8.82 -3.43 -4.35
C LEU A 359 7.44 -3.49 -5.01
N ALA A 360 6.79 -4.66 -5.01
CA ALA A 360 5.44 -4.83 -5.53
C ALA A 360 4.39 -4.02 -4.77
N LYS A 361 4.60 -3.80 -3.46
CA LYS A 361 3.70 -3.04 -2.59
C LYS A 361 3.99 -1.54 -2.61
N GLY A 362 5.27 -1.15 -2.62
CA GLY A 362 5.69 0.26 -2.65
C GLY A 362 5.23 0.99 -3.91
N TRP A 363 5.20 2.32 -3.87
CA TRP A 363 4.77 3.13 -5.00
C TRP A 363 5.73 3.07 -6.19
N CYS A 364 5.20 3.37 -7.38
CA CYS A 364 6.03 3.66 -8.55
C CYS A 364 6.54 5.10 -8.41
N VAL A 365 7.82 5.28 -8.08
CA VAL A 365 8.41 6.58 -7.73
C VAL A 365 8.18 7.64 -8.81
N PRO A 366 8.38 7.37 -10.12
CA PRO A 366 8.15 8.38 -11.16
C PRO A 366 6.71 8.91 -11.21
N VAL A 367 5.71 8.07 -10.89
CA VAL A 367 4.31 8.52 -10.80
C VAL A 367 4.12 9.48 -9.64
N ILE A 368 4.75 9.19 -8.50
CA ILE A 368 4.67 10.04 -7.30
C ILE A 368 5.43 11.35 -7.50
N VAL A 369 6.61 11.30 -8.11
CA VAL A 369 7.38 12.49 -8.51
C VAL A 369 6.56 13.39 -9.43
N ASP A 370 5.89 12.82 -10.42
CA ASP A 370 5.01 13.57 -11.32
C ASP A 370 3.85 14.25 -10.58
N ILE A 371 3.15 13.53 -9.69
CA ILE A 371 2.09 14.12 -8.86
C ILE A 371 2.63 15.24 -7.96
N LEU A 372 3.68 14.95 -7.19
CA LEU A 372 4.23 15.87 -6.18
C LEU A 372 5.07 17.00 -6.79
N SER A 373 5.42 16.96 -8.08
CA SER A 373 6.16 18.04 -8.76
C SER A 373 5.42 19.38 -8.67
N ASN A 374 4.10 19.37 -8.61
CA ASN A 374 3.25 20.54 -8.42
C ASN A 374 3.40 21.18 -7.03
N LEU A 375 4.10 20.53 -6.10
CA LEU A 375 4.46 21.07 -4.80
C LEU A 375 5.79 21.83 -4.81
N VAL A 376 6.62 21.66 -5.84
CA VAL A 376 7.92 22.35 -5.95
C VAL A 376 7.75 23.86 -5.89
N PRO A 377 6.83 24.51 -6.64
CA PRO A 377 6.66 25.97 -6.57
C PRO A 377 6.14 26.49 -5.22
N ILE A 378 5.67 25.59 -4.34
CA ILE A 378 5.11 25.93 -3.02
C ILE A 378 6.18 25.79 -1.92
N PHE A 379 7.06 24.79 -2.05
CA PHE A 379 7.95 24.37 -0.96
C PHE A 379 9.44 24.31 -1.34
N SER A 380 9.82 24.62 -2.59
CA SER A 380 11.21 24.60 -3.05
C SER A 380 11.53 25.83 -3.89
N ASP A 381 12.76 26.33 -3.77
CA ASP A 381 13.27 27.49 -4.52
C ASP A 381 13.86 27.10 -5.90
N LYS A 382 13.67 25.84 -6.33
CA LYS A 382 14.21 25.29 -7.59
C LYS A 382 13.36 25.56 -8.82
#